data_AF-A0A822CSG3-F1
#
_entry.id   AF-A0A822CSG3-F1
#
_cell.length_a   1.000
_cell.length_b   1.000
_cell.length_c   1.000
_cell.angle_alpha   90.00
_cell.angle_beta   90.00
_cell.angle_gamma   90.00
#
_symmetry.space_group_name_H-M   'P 1'
#
loop_
_entity.id
_entity.type
_entity.pdbx_description
1 polymer ?
#
loop_
_entity_poly.entity_id
_entity_poly.type
_entity_poly.pdbx_seq_one_letter_code
_entity_poly.pdbx_strand_id
1 'polypeptide(L)'
;MVVFFAFTTPVGIAIGIGIHSGTYNPKSVSSLLATGILDSLAAGILIYVALVNLITTEMGVHALEFHALSNRLKLLYFGALYLGVAAMAIIGRWA
;
A
#
# COMPACT_ATOMS: atom_id res chain seq x y z
N MET A 1 17.77 6.71 -12.39
CA MET A 1 16.38 6.84 -11.93
C MET A 1 15.98 5.63 -11.10
N VAL A 2 16.09 4.41 -11.64
CA VAL A 2 15.82 3.14 -10.94
C VAL A 2 16.71 2.91 -9.70
N VAL A 3 18.01 3.23 -9.80
CA VAL A 3 18.97 3.04 -8.70
C VAL A 3 18.57 3.88 -7.46
N PHE A 4 18.24 5.15 -7.65
CA PHE A 4 17.78 6.02 -6.55
C PHE A 4 16.46 5.55 -5.93
N PHE A 5 15.50 5.10 -6.74
CA PHE A 5 14.24 4.56 -6.23
C PHE A 5 14.44 3.29 -5.40
N ALA A 6 15.31 2.38 -5.87
CA ALA A 6 15.64 1.15 -5.17
C ALA A 6 16.42 1.37 -3.87
N PHE A 7 17.18 2.47 -3.74
CA PHE A 7 17.91 2.81 -2.52
C PHE A 7 17.06 3.57 -1.49
N THR A 8 16.06 4.34 -1.91
CA THR A 8 15.20 5.10 -0.98
C THR A 8 14.51 4.18 0.04
N THR A 9 14.01 3.01 -0.36
CA THR A 9 13.34 2.06 0.54
C THR A 9 14.26 1.47 1.62
N PRO A 10 15.43 0.86 1.29
CA PRO A 10 16.34 0.34 2.31
C PRO A 10 16.96 1.45 3.17
N VAL A 11 17.21 2.65 2.63
CA VAL A 11 17.68 3.79 3.43
C VAL A 11 16.63 4.23 4.45
N GLY A 12 15.35 4.31 4.04
CA GLY A 12 14.25 4.61 4.95
C GLY A 12 14.10 3.58 6.07
N ILE A 13 14.21 2.29 5.75
CA ILE A 13 14.17 1.20 6.75
C ILE A 13 15.36 1.29 7.71
N ALA A 14 16.58 1.54 7.21
CA ALA A 14 17.77 1.67 8.03
C ALA A 14 17.67 2.83 9.04
N ILE A 15 17.14 3.97 8.61
CA ILE A 15 16.86 5.11 9.47
C ILE A 15 15.80 4.73 10.53
N GLY A 16 14.71 4.05 10.13
CA GLY A 16 13.68 3.56 11.04
C GLY A 16 14.23 2.64 12.15
N ILE A 17 15.10 1.70 11.79
CA ILE A 17 15.77 0.80 12.74
C ILE A 17 16.71 1.58 13.66
N GLY A 18 17.44 2.56 13.14
CA GLY A 18 18.33 3.41 13.94
C GLY A 18 17.59 4.21 15.01
N ILE A 19 16.43 4.78 14.68
CA ILE A 19 15.59 5.51 15.64
C ILE A 19 14.99 4.55 16.68
N HIS A 20 14.59 3.35 16.26
CA HIS A 20 14.07 2.32 17.17
C HIS A 20 15.13 1.78 18.15
N SER A 21 16.40 1.73 17.76
CA SER A 21 17.49 1.13 18.56
C SER A 21 18.05 2.05 19.65
N GLY A 22 17.90 3.38 19.51
CA GLY A 22 18.56 4.35 20.39
C GLY A 22 17.72 4.89 21.56
N THR A 23 16.40 5.00 21.43
CA THR A 23 15.54 5.76 22.37
C THR A 23 14.10 5.24 22.47
N TYR A 24 13.82 4.05 21.96
CA TYR A 24 12.44 3.56 21.84
C TYR A 24 12.02 2.76 23.07
N ASN A 25 11.21 3.36 23.94
CA ASN A 25 10.38 2.61 24.87
C ASN A 25 9.06 2.29 24.16
N PRO A 26 8.82 1.04 23.72
CA PRO A 26 7.66 0.65 22.91
C PRO A 26 6.30 0.84 23.61
N LYS A 27 6.28 1.29 24.87
CA LYS A 27 5.07 1.58 25.65
C LYS A 27 4.86 3.07 25.94
N SER A 28 5.67 3.97 25.37
CA SER A 28 5.51 5.42 25.54
C SER A 28 4.37 5.97 24.69
N VAL A 29 3.54 6.84 25.26
CA VAL A 29 2.39 7.48 24.60
C VAL A 29 2.82 8.24 23.34
N SER A 30 3.97 8.92 23.38
CA SER A 30 4.52 9.67 22.23
C SER A 30 4.84 8.76 21.04
N SER A 31 5.25 7.51 21.33
CA SER A 31 5.60 6.52 20.32
C SER A 31 4.36 6.03 19.57
N LEU A 32 3.31 5.66 20.31
CA LEU A 32 2.03 5.23 19.73
C LEU A 32 1.37 6.35 18.91
N LEU A 33 1.45 7.60 19.37
CA LEU A 33 0.93 8.74 18.62
C LEU A 33 1.69 8.95 17.31
N ALA A 34 3.03 8.89 17.34
CA ALA A 34 3.83 9.06 16.14
C ALA A 34 3.59 7.94 15.11
N THR A 35 3.57 6.67 15.53
CA THR A 35 3.27 5.55 14.62
C THR A 35 1.84 5.65 14.10
N GLY A 36 0.86 5.95 14.95
CA GLY A 36 -0.53 6.10 14.52
C GLY A 36 -0.74 7.21 13.49
N ILE A 37 -0.08 8.37 13.65
CA ILE A 37 -0.16 9.48 12.67
C ILE A 37 0.52 9.08 11.35
N LEU A 38 1.72 8.49 11.42
CA LEU A 38 2.45 8.08 10.23
C LEU A 38 1.74 6.96 9.46
N ASP A 39 1.17 5.98 10.16
CA ASP A 39 0.42 4.88 9.57
C ASP A 39 -0.88 5.37 8.93
N SER A 40 -1.58 6.32 9.58
CA SER A 40 -2.80 6.93 9.02
C SER A 40 -2.51 7.71 7.75
N LEU A 41 -1.39 8.45 7.72
CA LEU A 41 -0.97 9.20 6.54
C LEU A 41 -0.55 8.27 5.40
N ALA A 42 0.20 7.20 5.71
CA ALA A 42 0.57 6.17 4.74
C ALA A 42 -0.66 5.45 4.17
N ALA A 43 -1.63 5.09 5.01
CA ALA A 43 -2.89 4.48 4.60
C ALA A 43 -3.68 5.40 3.65
N GLY A 44 -3.75 6.70 3.95
CA GLY A 44 -4.40 7.68 3.06
C GLY A 44 -3.77 7.75 1.67
N ILE A 45 -2.44 7.77 1.59
CA ILE A 45 -1.71 7.78 0.32
C ILE A 45 -1.93 6.48 -0.45
N LEU A 46 -1.88 5.33 0.23
CA LEU A 46 -2.12 4.02 -0.39
C LEU A 46 -3.53 3.91 -0.98
N ILE A 47 -4.56 4.41 -0.29
CA ILE A 47 -5.94 4.45 -0.80
C ILE A 47 -6.02 5.33 -2.05
N TYR A 48 -5.39 6.51 -2.04
CA TYR A 48 -5.36 7.40 -3.20
C TYR A 48 -4.71 6.72 -4.42
N VAL A 49 -3.55 6.09 -4.22
CA VAL A 49 -2.84 5.38 -5.29
C VAL A 49 -3.67 4.19 -5.79
N ALA A 50 -4.28 3.42 -4.90
CA ALA A 50 -5.13 2.29 -5.26
C ALA A 50 -6.35 2.69 -6.11
N LEU A 51 -7.06 3.75 -5.71
CA LEU A 51 -8.28 4.18 -6.42
C LEU A 51 -7.96 4.97 -7.69
N VAL A 52 -7.12 6.00 -7.58
CA VAL A 52 -6.91 6.99 -8.65
C VAL A 52 -5.84 6.53 -9.63
N ASN A 53 -4.72 5.97 -9.15
CA ASN A 53 -3.61 5.61 -10.05
C ASN A 53 -3.71 4.18 -10.58
N LEU A 54 -4.27 3.25 -9.81
CA LEU A 54 -4.40 1.84 -10.21
C LEU A 54 -5.79 1.56 -10.82
N ILE A 55 -6.86 1.60 -10.02
CA ILE A 55 -8.20 1.17 -10.48
C ILE A 55 -8.71 2.03 -11.63
N THR A 56 -8.53 3.36 -11.58
CA THR A 56 -9.00 4.24 -12.66
C THR A 56 -8.20 4.07 -13.95
N THR A 57 -6.91 3.73 -13.85
CA THR A 57 -6.06 3.52 -15.03
C THR A 57 -6.31 2.16 -15.66
N GLU A 58 -6.39 1.10 -14.84
CA GLU A 58 -6.49 -0.29 -15.30
C GLU A 58 -7.94 -0.73 -15.62
N MET A 59 -8.93 -0.13 -14.93
CA MET A 59 -10.34 -0.55 -15.00
C MET A 59 -11.29 0.61 -15.32
N GLY A 60 -10.77 1.83 -15.53
CA GLY A 60 -11.59 3.01 -15.80
C GLY A 60 -12.07 3.13 -17.24
N VAL A 61 -12.79 4.21 -17.50
CA VAL A 61 -13.49 4.48 -18.77
C VAL A 61 -12.54 4.57 -19.97
N HIS A 62 -11.27 4.93 -19.75
CA HIS A 62 -10.26 5.08 -20.79
C HIS A 62 -9.40 3.82 -21.03
N ALA A 63 -9.62 2.74 -20.28
CA ALA A 63 -8.93 1.47 -20.48
C ALA A 63 -9.55 0.70 -21.68
N LEU A 64 -9.18 1.12 -22.90
CA LEU A 64 -9.69 0.55 -24.15
C LEU A 64 -9.41 -0.96 -24.27
N GLU A 65 -8.26 -1.43 -23.77
CA GLU A 65 -7.95 -2.86 -23.70
C GLU A 65 -8.89 -3.61 -22.74
N PHE A 66 -9.15 -3.05 -21.56
CA PHE A 66 -10.05 -3.65 -20.58
C PHE A 66 -11.48 -3.73 -21.11
N HIS A 67 -11.93 -2.74 -21.87
CA HIS A 67 -13.28 -2.76 -22.46
C HIS A 67 -13.43 -3.75 -23.62
N ALA A 68 -12.36 -3.96 -24.40
CA ALA A 68 -12.29 -4.95 -25.49
C ALA A 68 -12.17 -6.40 -25.00
N LEU A 69 -11.78 -6.61 -23.73
CA LEU A 69 -11.68 -7.92 -23.10
C LEU A 69 -13.06 -8.57 -22.85
N SER A 70 -13.12 -9.89 -23.04
CA SER A 70 -14.34 -10.69 -22.83
C SER A 70 -14.86 -10.59 -21.40
N ASN A 71 -16.18 -10.66 -21.21
CA ASN A 71 -16.84 -10.47 -19.92
C ASN A 71 -16.33 -11.45 -18.83
N ARG A 72 -15.86 -12.63 -19.24
CA ARG A 72 -15.23 -13.61 -18.33
C ARG A 72 -13.88 -13.17 -17.79
N LEU A 73 -13.04 -12.53 -18.61
CA LEU A 73 -11.76 -11.99 -18.16
C LEU A 73 -11.96 -10.78 -17.24
N LYS A 74 -12.90 -9.88 -17.55
CA LYS A 74 -13.26 -8.77 -16.65
C LYS A 74 -13.61 -9.27 -15.25
N LEU A 75 -14.44 -10.31 -15.16
CA LEU A 75 -14.81 -10.93 -13.87
C LEU A 75 -13.59 -11.53 -13.16
N LEU A 76 -12.64 -12.11 -13.90
CA LEU A 76 -11.42 -12.71 -13.36
C LEU A 76 -10.45 -11.63 -12.81
N TYR A 77 -10.34 -10.48 -13.48
CA TYR A 77 -9.57 -9.33 -12.99
C TYR A 77 -10.18 -8.74 -11.70
N PHE A 78 -11.50 -8.53 -11.67
CA PHE A 78 -12.19 -8.13 -10.44
C PHE A 78 -12.02 -9.19 -9.34
N GLY A 79 -12.13 -10.47 -9.68
CA GLY A 79 -11.93 -11.58 -8.75
C GLY A 79 -10.52 -11.57 -8.14
N ALA A 80 -9.49 -11.38 -8.96
CA ALA A 80 -8.10 -11.28 -8.50
C ALA A 80 -7.88 -10.05 -7.61
N LEU A 81 -8.47 -8.89 -7.96
CA LEU A 81 -8.42 -7.68 -7.14
C LEU A 81 -9.03 -7.91 -5.75
N TYR A 82 -10.26 -8.44 -5.69
CA TYR A 82 -10.93 -8.73 -4.42
C TYR A 82 -10.20 -9.79 -3.61
N LEU A 83 -9.62 -10.81 -4.26
CA LEU A 83 -8.83 -11.83 -3.58
C LEU A 83 -7.57 -11.23 -2.97
N GLY A 84 -6.89 -10.32 -3.67
CA GLY A 84 -5.73 -9.58 -3.15
C GLY A 84 -6.09 -8.72 -1.93
N VAL A 85 -7.19 -7.97 -2.00
CA VAL A 85 -7.69 -7.17 -0.87
C VAL A 85 -8.09 -8.05 0.31
N ALA A 86 -8.78 -9.17 0.05
CA ALA A 86 -9.16 -10.12 1.08
C ALA A 86 -7.94 -10.76 1.76
N ALA A 87 -6.91 -11.12 0.99
CA ALA A 87 -5.65 -11.63 1.55
C ALA A 87 -4.97 -10.61 2.46
N MET A 88 -4.88 -9.35 2.02
CA MET A 88 -4.29 -8.28 2.84
C MET A 88 -5.12 -7.96 4.09
N ALA A 89 -6.45 -8.01 4.00
CA ALA A 89 -7.35 -7.84 5.14
C ALA A 89 -7.21 -8.98 6.17
N ILE A 90 -6.96 -10.22 5.72
CA ILE A 90 -6.70 -11.36 6.61
C ILE A 90 -5.37 -11.15 7.34
N ILE A 91 -4.31 -10.74 6.64
CA ILE A 91 -3.00 -10.47 7.26
C ILE A 91 -3.13 -9.34 8.30
N GLY A 92 -3.86 -8.27 7.96
CA GLY A 92 -4.07 -7.13 8.85
C GLY A 92 -4.84 -7.44 10.14
N ARG A 93 -5.54 -8.60 10.23
CA ARG A 93 -6.15 -9.05 11.49
C ARG A 93 -5.12 -9.46 12.54
N TRP A 94 -3.93 -9.86 12.10
CA TRP A 94 -2.85 -10.38 12.94
C TRP A 94 -1.65 -9.41 13.04
N ALA A 95 -1.77 -8.22 12.45
CA ALA A 95 -0.82 -7.11 12.57
C ALA A 95 -1.30 -6.15 13.67
#